data_AF-A0A2N3D0M9-F1
#
_entry.id   AF-A0A2N3D0M9-F1
#
_cell.length_a   1.000
_cell.length_b   1.000
_cell.length_c   1.000
_cell.angle_alpha   90.00
_cell.angle_beta   90.00
_cell.angle_gamma   90.00
#
_symmetry.space_group_name_H-M   'P 1'
#
loop_
_entity.id
_entity.type
_entity.pdbx_description
1 polymer ?
#
loop_
_entity_poly.entity_id
_entity_poly.type
_entity_poly.pdbx_seq_one_letter_code
_entity_poly.pdbx_strand_id
1 'polypeptide(L)'
;MLAGAAMAFAATPAMAQDDTDRAGDIQFKLLGTAVLPDGKITDVNVNLPGLPATTQTRANDNVTPTIAIEYFISSNVSIETIAGMTQHDVDATAGLPVGAELVSNAKLIPATVTAKYHFDLGAVKPYVG
;
A
#
# COMPACT_ATOMS: atom_id res chain seq x y z
N MET A 1 -26.28 -33.08 -18.97
CA MET A 1 -26.74 -32.37 -17.75
C MET A 1 -25.53 -32.17 -16.86
N LEU A 2 -25.11 -30.92 -16.67
CA LEU A 2 -23.87 -30.53 -16.01
C LEU A 2 -24.12 -30.46 -14.50
N ALA A 3 -23.45 -31.30 -13.70
CA ALA A 3 -23.59 -31.33 -12.25
C ALA A 3 -22.75 -30.21 -11.62
N GLY A 4 -23.40 -29.26 -10.95
CA GLY A 4 -22.76 -28.20 -10.19
C GLY A 4 -22.24 -28.71 -8.83
N ALA A 5 -20.96 -28.53 -8.57
CA ALA A 5 -20.37 -28.74 -7.25
C ALA A 5 -20.49 -27.44 -6.43
N ALA A 6 -21.35 -27.46 -5.42
CA ALA A 6 -21.41 -26.40 -4.42
C ALA A 6 -20.24 -26.56 -3.44
N MET A 7 -19.29 -25.63 -3.45
CA MET A 7 -18.27 -25.54 -2.39
C MET A 7 -18.88 -24.90 -1.14
N ALA A 8 -19.12 -25.72 -0.13
CA ALA A 8 -19.53 -25.26 1.19
C ALA A 8 -18.31 -24.72 1.95
N PHE A 9 -18.25 -23.40 2.14
CA PHE A 9 -17.33 -22.78 3.09
C PHE A 9 -17.83 -23.07 4.51
N ALA A 10 -17.26 -24.09 5.16
CA ALA A 10 -17.44 -24.29 6.58
C ALA A 10 -16.71 -23.17 7.34
N ALA A 11 -17.47 -22.20 7.88
CA ALA A 11 -16.94 -21.21 8.81
C ALA A 11 -16.66 -21.91 10.15
N THR A 12 -15.43 -22.38 10.35
CA THR A 12 -14.95 -22.76 11.68
C THR A 12 -14.82 -21.50 12.55
N PRO A 13 -15.25 -21.52 13.82
CA PRO A 13 -15.02 -20.40 14.72
C PRO A 13 -13.52 -20.17 14.88
N ALA A 14 -13.08 -18.92 14.72
CA ALA A 14 -11.72 -18.53 15.03
C ALA A 14 -11.49 -18.74 16.53
N MET A 15 -10.81 -19.83 16.89
CA MET A 15 -10.30 -19.98 18.25
C MET A 15 -9.28 -18.86 18.45
N ALA A 16 -9.54 -17.98 19.41
CA ALA A 16 -8.54 -17.03 19.88
C ALA A 16 -7.37 -17.85 20.42
N GLN A 17 -6.32 -17.97 19.61
CA GLN A 17 -5.04 -18.55 20.02
C GLN A 17 -4.56 -17.74 21.22
N ASP A 18 -4.18 -18.44 22.29
CA ASP A 18 -3.62 -17.83 23.49
C ASP A 18 -2.46 -16.92 23.05
N ASP A 19 -2.61 -15.62 23.27
CA ASP A 19 -1.89 -14.53 22.58
C ASP A 19 -0.41 -14.40 23.03
N THR A 20 0.09 -15.43 23.71
CA THR A 20 1.39 -15.52 24.36
C THR A 20 2.48 -16.05 23.42
N ASP A 21 2.16 -16.92 22.47
CA ASP A 21 3.10 -17.37 21.42
C ASP A 21 2.48 -17.22 20.03
N ARG A 22 3.00 -16.26 19.27
CA ARG A 22 2.61 -16.00 17.86
C ARG A 22 3.70 -16.41 16.89
N ALA A 23 4.79 -17.01 17.36
CA ALA A 23 5.89 -17.39 16.48
C ALA A 23 5.39 -18.41 15.42
N GLY A 24 5.59 -18.07 14.15
CA GLY A 24 5.13 -18.86 13.02
C GLY A 24 3.74 -18.51 12.50
N ASP A 25 2.99 -17.63 13.18
CA ASP A 25 1.67 -17.22 12.73
C ASP A 25 1.73 -16.46 11.40
N ILE A 26 0.71 -16.68 10.56
CA ILE A 26 0.47 -15.91 9.34
C ILE A 26 -0.86 -15.19 9.47
N GLN A 27 -0.84 -13.87 9.32
CA GLN A 27 -2.02 -13.02 9.32
C GLN A 27 -2.28 -12.46 7.92
N PHE A 28 -3.50 -12.65 7.43
CA PHE A 28 -3.99 -12.04 6.19
C PHE A 28 -4.85 -10.82 6.52
N LYS A 29 -4.64 -9.73 5.80
CA LYS A 29 -5.38 -8.47 6.01
C LYS A 29 -5.90 -7.93 4.69
N LEU A 30 -7.10 -7.38 4.76
CA LEU A 30 -7.66 -6.49 3.76
C LEU A 30 -7.66 -5.09 4.35
N LEU A 31 -7.05 -4.16 3.63
CA LEU A 31 -6.80 -2.78 4.07
C LEU A 31 -7.36 -1.81 3.04
N GLY A 32 -7.61 -0.57 3.45
CA GLY A 32 -7.80 0.57 2.56
C GLY A 32 -6.58 1.48 2.65
N THR A 33 -5.95 1.78 1.54
CA THR A 33 -4.75 2.64 1.49
C THR A 33 -5.04 3.89 0.69
N ALA A 34 -4.72 5.05 1.28
CA ALA A 34 -4.70 6.34 0.59
C ALA A 34 -3.25 6.71 0.27
N VAL A 35 -2.96 6.96 -0.99
CA VAL A 35 -1.66 7.46 -1.47
C VAL A 35 -1.82 8.93 -1.80
N LEU A 36 -1.06 9.78 -1.09
CA LEU A 36 -1.13 11.24 -1.13
C LEU A 36 0.24 11.81 -1.57
N PRO A 37 0.50 11.92 -2.88
CA PRO A 37 1.80 12.38 -3.37
C PRO A 37 2.07 13.85 -3.02
N ASP A 38 3.25 14.14 -2.45
CA ASP A 38 3.70 15.50 -2.11
C ASP A 38 5.02 15.89 -2.80
N GLY A 39 5.49 15.06 -3.72
CA GLY A 39 6.73 15.24 -4.47
C GLY A 39 6.75 16.51 -5.33
N LYS A 40 7.93 17.11 -5.47
CA LYS A 40 8.20 18.30 -6.30
C LYS A 40 9.43 18.05 -7.16
N ILE A 41 9.53 18.74 -8.30
CA ILE A 41 10.75 18.69 -9.11
C ILE A 41 11.80 19.52 -8.39
N THR A 42 12.81 18.85 -7.82
CA THR A 42 13.93 19.49 -7.11
C THR A 42 15.19 19.58 -7.95
N ASP A 43 15.34 18.71 -8.95
CA ASP A 43 16.48 18.70 -9.86
C ASP A 43 16.08 18.15 -11.24
N VAL A 44 16.75 18.61 -12.29
CA VAL A 44 16.50 18.21 -13.68
C VAL A 44 17.80 17.69 -14.29
N ASN A 45 17.97 16.37 -14.28
CA ASN A 45 19.17 15.71 -14.80
C ASN A 45 19.23 15.69 -16.34
N VAL A 46 18.07 15.51 -17.00
CA VAL A 46 17.96 15.45 -18.46
C VAL A 46 16.69 16.18 -18.89
N ASN A 47 16.83 17.13 -19.81
CA ASN A 47 15.71 17.89 -20.37
C ASN A 47 15.66 17.80 -21.90
N LEU A 48 15.60 16.56 -22.41
CA LEU A 48 15.47 16.30 -23.83
C LEU A 48 14.24 16.98 -24.49
N PRO A 49 13.05 17.02 -23.85
CA PRO A 49 11.89 17.71 -24.43
C PRO A 49 11.94 19.25 -24.35
N GLY A 50 12.97 19.84 -23.73
CA GLY A 50 13.12 21.30 -23.67
C GLY A 50 12.08 22.00 -22.79
N LEU A 51 11.64 21.36 -21.71
CA LEU A 51 10.69 21.93 -20.77
C LEU A 51 11.28 23.16 -20.06
N PRO A 52 10.47 24.17 -19.72
CA PRO A 52 10.93 25.32 -18.94
C PRO A 52 11.59 24.89 -17.63
N ALA A 53 12.68 25.56 -17.23
CA ALA A 53 13.39 25.25 -15.98
C ALA A 53 12.51 25.39 -14.73
N THR A 54 11.44 26.16 -14.81
CA THR A 54 10.45 26.37 -13.74
C THR A 54 9.33 25.33 -13.73
N THR A 55 9.42 24.28 -14.54
CA THR A 55 8.36 23.27 -14.63
C THR A 55 8.17 22.57 -13.29
N GLN A 56 6.93 22.45 -12.86
CA GLN A 56 6.52 21.70 -11.67
C GLN A 56 5.30 20.87 -12.02
N THR A 57 5.15 19.75 -11.31
CA THR A 57 4.06 18.80 -11.52
C THR A 57 3.46 18.37 -10.20
N ARG A 58 2.25 17.80 -10.24
CA ARG A 58 1.60 17.19 -9.09
C ARG A 58 0.83 15.97 -9.54
N ALA A 59 1.02 14.85 -8.84
CA ALA A 59 0.17 13.67 -8.96
C ALA A 59 -1.06 13.82 -8.05
N ASN A 60 -2.24 13.40 -8.51
CA ASN A 60 -3.45 13.40 -7.68
C ASN A 60 -3.45 12.28 -6.61
N ASP A 61 -4.34 12.40 -5.64
CA ASP A 61 -4.49 11.41 -4.57
C ASP A 61 -5.29 10.19 -5.06
N ASN A 62 -4.98 9.01 -4.52
CA ASN A 62 -5.73 7.80 -4.85
C ASN A 62 -5.99 6.93 -3.61
N VAL A 63 -7.22 6.41 -3.50
CA VAL A 63 -7.62 5.47 -2.45
C VAL A 63 -7.93 4.13 -3.10
N THR A 64 -7.33 3.05 -2.60
CA THR A 64 -7.41 1.72 -3.20
C THR A 64 -7.49 0.64 -2.11
N PRO A 65 -8.19 -0.49 -2.35
CA PRO A 65 -8.06 -1.66 -1.50
C PRO A 65 -6.66 -2.27 -1.64
N THR A 66 -6.10 -2.71 -0.53
CA THR A 66 -4.80 -3.38 -0.47
C THR A 66 -4.89 -4.66 0.33
N ILE A 67 -4.01 -5.60 0.00
CA ILE A 67 -3.85 -6.84 0.75
C ILE A 67 -2.53 -6.80 1.50
N ALA A 68 -2.52 -7.34 2.71
CA ALA A 68 -1.28 -7.55 3.44
C ALA A 68 -1.19 -8.97 3.96
N ILE A 69 0.04 -9.49 3.96
CA ILE A 69 0.39 -10.76 4.57
C ILE A 69 1.49 -10.47 5.58
N GLU A 70 1.25 -10.84 6.83
CA GLU A 70 2.19 -10.65 7.92
C GLU A 70 2.58 -12.00 8.51
N TYR A 71 3.89 -12.25 8.62
CA TYR A 71 4.47 -13.43 9.23
C TYR A 71 5.16 -13.06 10.54
N PHE A 72 4.79 -13.73 11.62
CA PHE A 72 5.36 -13.49 12.95
C PHE A 72 6.59 -14.37 13.17
N ILE A 73 7.75 -13.72 13.29
CA ILE A 73 9.00 -14.39 13.64
C ILE A 73 9.01 -14.73 15.14
N SER A 74 8.40 -13.87 15.96
CA SER A 74 8.15 -14.08 17.39
C SER A 74 6.87 -13.36 17.81
N SER A 75 6.46 -13.48 19.07
CA SER A 75 5.27 -12.79 19.60
C SER A 75 5.27 -11.27 19.40
N ASN A 76 6.46 -10.65 19.30
CA ASN A 76 6.61 -9.20 19.18
C ASN A 76 7.27 -8.77 17.88
N VAL A 77 7.74 -9.68 17.02
CA VAL A 77 8.45 -9.33 15.79
C VAL A 77 7.81 -10.01 14.60
N SER A 78 7.53 -9.25 13.55
CA SER A 78 6.96 -9.78 12.31
C SER A 78 7.56 -9.10 11.08
N ILE A 79 7.31 -9.69 9.92
CA ILE A 79 7.54 -9.09 8.61
C ILE A 79 6.19 -9.03 7.90
N GLU A 80 5.82 -7.85 7.41
CA GLU A 80 4.59 -7.60 6.69
C GLU A 80 4.90 -7.16 5.26
N THR A 81 4.24 -7.80 4.31
CA THR A 81 4.23 -7.36 2.91
C THR A 81 2.85 -6.82 2.59
N ILE A 82 2.78 -5.58 2.12
CA ILE A 82 1.54 -4.93 1.67
C ILE A 82 1.63 -4.75 0.17
N ALA A 83 0.55 -5.07 -0.55
CA ALA A 83 0.47 -4.89 -1.99
C ALA A 83 -0.89 -4.33 -2.40
N GLY A 84 -0.87 -3.51 -3.45
CA GLY A 84 -2.04 -2.86 -4.02
C GLY A 84 -1.73 -2.28 -5.39
N MET A 85 -2.72 -1.64 -5.98
CA MET A 85 -2.56 -0.92 -7.24
C MET A 85 -3.18 0.47 -7.10
N THR A 86 -2.40 1.51 -7.37
CA THR A 86 -2.89 2.88 -7.47
C THR A 86 -2.74 3.41 -8.88
N GLN A 87 -3.55 4.42 -9.17
CA GLN A 87 -3.50 5.14 -10.41
C GLN A 87 -3.53 6.63 -10.13
N HIS A 88 -2.64 7.37 -10.79
CA HIS A 88 -2.49 8.80 -10.61
C HIS A 88 -2.46 9.52 -11.96
N ASP A 89 -3.11 10.66 -12.04
CA ASP A 89 -2.94 11.63 -13.14
C ASP A 89 -1.96 12.70 -12.67
N VAL A 90 -1.08 13.13 -13.57
CA VAL A 90 -0.01 14.08 -13.28
C VAL A 90 -0.21 15.34 -14.09
N ASP A 91 -0.45 16.44 -13.39
CA ASP A 91 -0.71 17.75 -14.00
C ASP A 91 0.45 18.71 -13.80
N ALA A 92 0.65 19.61 -14.76
CA ALA A 92 1.54 20.74 -14.61
C ALA A 92 1.00 21.77 -13.61
N THR A 93 1.85 22.24 -12.72
CA THR A 93 1.54 23.27 -11.73
C THR A 93 2.33 24.56 -11.92
N ALA A 94 3.43 24.52 -12.67
CA ALA A 94 4.20 25.69 -13.09
C ALA A 94 5.01 25.39 -14.37
N GLY A 95 5.52 26.44 -15.03
CA GLY A 95 6.35 26.36 -16.25
C GLY A 95 5.57 26.05 -17.54
N LEU A 96 4.53 25.23 -17.45
CA LEU A 96 3.54 24.98 -18.51
C LEU A 96 2.18 25.59 -18.13
N PRO A 97 1.19 25.64 -19.04
CA PRO A 97 -0.17 25.98 -18.67
C PRO A 97 -0.63 25.14 -17.47
N VAL A 98 -1.06 25.82 -16.41
CA VAL A 98 -1.48 25.16 -15.16
C VAL A 98 -2.67 24.25 -15.46
N GLY A 99 -2.62 23.01 -14.98
CA GLY A 99 -3.64 21.99 -15.23
C GLY A 99 -3.48 21.26 -16.57
N ALA A 100 -2.38 21.47 -17.30
CA ALA A 100 -2.05 20.61 -18.44
C ALA A 100 -1.71 19.20 -17.93
N GLU A 101 -2.52 18.21 -18.30
CA GLU A 101 -2.27 16.80 -18.00
C GLU A 101 -1.03 16.32 -18.77
N LEU A 102 0.00 15.91 -18.04
CA LEU A 102 1.29 15.49 -18.59
C LEU A 102 1.41 13.96 -18.63
N VAL A 103 0.83 13.29 -17.64
CA VAL A 103 0.75 11.83 -17.59
C VAL A 103 -0.65 11.43 -17.19
N SER A 104 -1.28 10.66 -18.07
CA SER A 104 -2.58 10.07 -17.83
C SER A 104 -2.43 8.67 -17.26
N ASN A 105 -3.22 8.31 -16.25
CA ASN A 105 -3.34 6.95 -15.75
C ASN A 105 -2.00 6.31 -15.32
N ALA A 106 -1.11 7.08 -14.68
CA ALA A 106 0.16 6.56 -14.15
C ALA A 106 -0.12 5.49 -13.09
N LYS A 107 0.24 4.26 -13.39
CA LYS A 107 -0.08 3.07 -12.61
C LYS A 107 1.11 2.68 -11.74
N LEU A 108 0.90 2.62 -10.43
CA LEU A 108 1.94 2.29 -9.45
C LEU A 108 1.47 1.18 -8.51
N ILE A 109 2.41 0.33 -8.10
CA ILE A 109 2.20 -0.66 -7.05
C ILE A 109 2.91 -0.13 -5.80
N PRO A 110 2.20 0.34 -4.77
CA PRO A 110 2.80 0.75 -3.51
C PRO A 110 3.15 -0.49 -2.66
N ALA A 111 3.98 -1.39 -3.20
CA ALA A 111 4.40 -2.59 -2.49
C ALA A 111 5.44 -2.24 -1.43
N THR A 112 5.21 -2.68 -0.20
CA THR A 112 6.16 -2.52 0.91
C THR A 112 6.48 -3.87 1.52
N VAL A 113 7.70 -3.99 2.03
CA VAL A 113 8.11 -5.07 2.94
C VAL A 113 8.63 -4.38 4.20
N THR A 114 7.96 -4.61 5.31
CA THR A 114 8.17 -3.87 6.56
C THR A 114 8.45 -4.85 7.70
N ALA A 115 9.51 -4.61 8.47
CA ALA A 115 9.74 -5.32 9.71
C ALA A 115 9.04 -4.58 10.85
N LYS A 116 8.24 -5.26 11.67
CA LYS A 116 7.42 -4.63 12.71
C LYS A 116 7.76 -5.17 14.08
N TYR A 117 7.92 -4.27 15.04
CA TYR A 117 7.97 -4.58 16.46
C TYR A 117 6.64 -4.20 17.12
N HIS A 118 5.99 -5.18 17.75
CA HIS A 118 4.70 -5.04 18.41
C HIS A 118 4.88 -4.87 19.92
N PHE A 119 4.19 -3.89 20.48
CA PHE A 119 4.09 -3.69 21.93
C PHE A 119 2.86 -4.40 22.46
N ASP A 120 3.01 -5.12 23.56
CA ASP A 120 1.88 -5.78 24.22
C ASP A 120 1.33 -4.89 25.34
N LEU A 121 0.23 -4.19 25.04
CA LEU A 121 -0.51 -3.37 26.01
C LEU A 121 -1.87 -4.01 26.35
N GLY A 122 -1.97 -5.34 26.21
CA GLY A 122 -3.21 -6.10 26.42
C GLY A 122 -4.11 -6.07 25.19
N ALA A 123 -5.31 -5.50 25.33
CA ALA A 123 -6.32 -5.53 24.25
C ALA A 123 -5.93 -4.76 22.98
N VAL A 124 -4.93 -3.87 23.07
CA VAL A 124 -4.41 -3.09 21.95
C VAL A 124 -2.93 -3.40 21.80
N LYS A 125 -2.53 -3.82 20.60
CA LYS A 125 -1.14 -4.16 20.26
C LYS A 125 -0.60 -3.21 19.21
N PRO A 126 -0.16 -1.99 19.59
CA PRO A 126 0.44 -1.08 18.62
C PRO A 126 1.78 -1.62 18.13
N TYR A 127 2.25 -1.15 16.98
CA TYR A 127 3.54 -1.54 16.43
C TYR A 127 4.30 -0.35 15.86
N VAL A 128 5.60 -0.53 15.69
CA VAL A 128 6.48 0.33 14.90
C VAL A 128 7.13 -0.52 13.79
N GLY A 129 7.24 0.02 12.58
CA GLY A 129 7.87 -0.64 11.44
C GLY A 129 8.14 0.34 10.31
#